data_AF-A0A7W3TBI9-F1
#
_entry.id   AF-A0A7W3TBI9-F1
#
_cell.length_a   1.000
_cell.length_b   1.000
_cell.length_c   1.000
_cell.angle_alpha   90.00
_cell.angle_beta   90.00
_cell.angle_gamma   90.00
#
_symmetry.space_group_name_H-M   'P 1'
#
loop_
_entity.id
_entity.type
_entity.pdbx_description
1 polymer ?
#
loop_
_entity_poly.entity_id
_entity_poly.type
_entity_poly.pdbx_seq_one_letter_code
_entity_poly.pdbx_strand_id
1 'polypeptide(L)'
;MIHGVGDRAVAWLHRHRDGFHPRPEADTPDREVRDRLKPIGELALIGKVLFREGVAGSRQAARSRQLLDHAWREQLDGGRLLAWMQREEPLSPIPFEIYVPFRELGYSSPEVEENARLTHRLDSWAALEALPVRRLGLAAFERRFGLPASIDPGEAVGATWLGRLPEPWTVGLHIGYGITHTVFHLTDWGENPDGLPTDIAEYLARWLPAWTDDWLEIGHWDLLGELLVVDACLPRPALEDQVWRAFAAAQAPDGAMPAQGPLPEGDGREIFDEVYHPTLVAAFASVLATSRAMGSLIGEPA
;
A
#
# COMPACT_ATOMS: atom_id res chain seq x y z
N MET A 1 -17.52 3.03 13.69
CA MET A 1 -17.10 1.64 13.43
C MET A 1 -15.81 1.62 12.61
N ILE A 2 -15.84 2.14 11.37
CA ILE A 2 -14.70 2.23 10.44
C ILE A 2 -13.42 2.78 11.10
N HIS A 3 -13.45 3.98 11.70
CA HIS A 3 -12.31 4.55 12.42
C HIS A 3 -11.72 3.61 13.51
N GLY A 4 -12.57 2.83 14.19
CA GLY A 4 -12.14 1.91 15.24
C GLY A 4 -11.30 0.73 14.71
N VAL A 5 -11.52 0.32 13.46
CA VAL A 5 -10.68 -0.69 12.79
C VAL A 5 -9.26 -0.16 12.63
N GLY A 6 -9.13 1.08 12.15
CA GLY A 6 -7.84 1.73 11.93
C GLY A 6 -7.04 2.01 13.19
N ASP A 7 -7.67 2.52 14.25
CA ASP A 7 -6.97 2.78 15.51
C ASP A 7 -6.40 1.50 16.13
N ARG A 8 -7.17 0.39 16.11
CA ARG A 8 -6.70 -0.90 16.61
C ARG A 8 -5.60 -1.49 15.74
N ALA A 9 -5.72 -1.40 14.42
CA ALA A 9 -4.68 -1.85 13.50
C ALA A 9 -3.35 -1.11 13.72
N VAL A 10 -3.38 0.23 13.80
CA VAL A 10 -2.18 1.03 14.09
C VAL A 10 -1.62 0.70 15.48
N ALA A 11 -2.48 0.46 16.48
CA ALA A 11 -2.03 0.04 17.81
C ALA A 11 -1.32 -1.33 17.78
N TRP A 12 -1.83 -2.28 16.99
CA TRP A 12 -1.20 -3.58 16.80
C TRP A 12 0.15 -3.46 16.10
N LEU A 13 0.22 -2.72 14.98
CA LEU A 13 1.45 -2.51 14.22
C LEU A 13 2.55 -1.83 15.06
N HIS A 14 2.17 -0.84 15.86
CA HIS A 14 3.09 -0.17 16.78
C HIS A 14 3.61 -1.11 17.88
N ARG A 15 2.76 -2.00 18.40
CA ARG A 15 3.15 -2.98 19.43
C ARG A 15 4.14 -4.01 18.88
N HIS A 16 3.95 -4.43 17.64
CA HIS A 16 4.77 -5.42 16.94
C HIS A 16 5.80 -4.79 15.99
N ARG A 17 6.20 -3.53 16.24
CA ARG A 17 7.11 -2.77 15.36
C ARG A 17 8.45 -3.46 15.11
N ASP A 18 8.92 -4.26 16.06
CA ASP A 18 10.17 -5.02 15.94
C ASP A 18 10.06 -6.17 14.91
N GLY A 19 8.85 -6.49 14.45
CA GLY A 19 8.60 -7.42 13.34
C GLY A 19 8.99 -6.87 11.97
N PHE A 20 9.04 -5.54 11.79
CA PHE A 20 9.49 -4.87 10.55
C PHE A 20 11.01 -4.92 10.35
N HIS A 21 11.67 -5.98 10.82
CA HIS A 21 13.11 -6.07 10.90
C HIS A 21 13.70 -6.83 9.70
N PRO A 22 14.38 -6.14 8.78
CA PRO A 22 15.14 -6.78 7.71
C PRO A 22 16.46 -7.27 8.30
N ARG A 23 16.45 -8.36 9.08
CA ARG A 23 17.66 -8.90 9.75
C ARG A 23 18.81 -9.05 8.76
N PRO A 24 19.96 -8.38 8.96
CA PRO A 24 21.23 -8.85 8.44
C PRO A 24 21.97 -9.52 9.61
N GLU A 25 21.65 -10.79 9.91
CA GLU A 25 22.57 -11.61 10.72
C GLU A 25 23.75 -12.02 9.82
N ALA A 26 24.89 -12.40 10.41
CA ALA A 26 26.12 -12.68 9.66
C ALA A 26 25.98 -13.80 8.61
N ASP A 27 24.91 -14.59 8.69
CA ASP A 27 24.56 -15.72 7.84
C ASP A 27 23.24 -15.55 7.08
N THR A 28 22.55 -14.39 7.19
CA THR A 28 21.32 -14.16 6.42
C THR A 28 21.65 -13.91 4.95
N PRO A 29 21.13 -14.71 3.99
CA PRO A 29 21.36 -14.48 2.57
C PRO A 29 20.80 -13.13 2.12
N ASP A 30 21.51 -12.42 1.24
CA ASP A 30 21.07 -11.11 0.72
C ASP A 30 19.65 -11.13 0.16
N ARG A 31 19.25 -12.23 -0.48
CA ARG A 31 17.88 -12.44 -0.98
C ARG A 31 16.83 -12.37 0.13
N GLU A 32 17.12 -12.95 1.30
CA GLU A 32 16.21 -12.98 2.44
C GLU A 32 16.07 -11.60 3.10
N VAL A 33 17.16 -10.81 3.14
CA VAL A 33 17.12 -9.41 3.56
C VAL A 33 16.19 -8.60 2.65
N ARG A 34 16.26 -8.84 1.34
CA ARG A 34 15.46 -8.14 0.33
C ARG A 34 13.98 -8.46 0.41
N ASP A 35 13.62 -9.73 0.59
CA ASP A 35 12.22 -10.14 0.75
C ASP A 35 11.59 -9.49 2.00
N ARG A 36 12.40 -9.20 3.03
CA ARG A 36 11.97 -8.56 4.29
C ARG A 36 11.92 -7.03 4.27
N LEU A 37 12.34 -6.39 3.18
CA LEU A 37 12.24 -4.94 3.02
C LEU A 37 10.83 -4.49 2.58
N LYS A 38 10.05 -5.39 1.97
CA LYS A 38 8.69 -5.10 1.49
C LYS A 38 7.77 -4.56 2.60
N PRO A 39 7.68 -5.17 3.80
CA PRO A 39 6.87 -4.64 4.91
C PRO A 39 7.17 -3.18 5.27
N ILE A 40 8.43 -2.76 5.17
CA ILE A 40 8.87 -1.39 5.51
C ILE A 40 8.39 -0.40 4.45
N GLY A 41 8.48 -0.76 3.17
CA GLY A 41 7.97 0.07 2.07
C GLY A 41 6.46 0.27 2.15
N GLU A 42 5.73 -0.81 2.43
CA GLU A 42 4.27 -0.77 2.62
C GLU A 42 3.90 0.11 3.81
N LEU A 43 4.58 -0.06 4.93
CA LEU A 43 4.41 0.79 6.12
C LEU A 43 4.61 2.27 5.80
N ALA A 44 5.63 2.62 5.01
CA ALA A 44 5.91 4.01 4.65
C ALA A 44 4.84 4.59 3.71
N LEU A 45 4.40 3.82 2.71
CA LEU A 45 3.31 4.20 1.79
C LEU A 45 2.01 4.47 2.54
N ILE A 46 1.60 3.53 3.40
CA ILE A 46 0.35 3.65 4.16
C ILE A 46 0.50 4.71 5.26
N GLY A 47 1.67 4.81 5.88
CA GLY A 47 2.01 5.89 6.81
C GLY A 47 1.77 7.27 6.22
N LYS A 48 2.20 7.51 4.97
CA LYS A 48 1.90 8.76 4.23
C LYS A 48 0.40 9.05 4.18
N VAL A 49 -0.41 8.05 3.83
CA VAL A 49 -1.88 8.22 3.77
C VAL A 49 -2.44 8.58 5.15
N LEU A 50 -2.00 7.88 6.21
CA LEU A 50 -2.45 8.15 7.59
C LEU A 50 -2.19 9.60 8.01
N PHE A 51 -1.04 10.17 7.63
CA PHE A 51 -0.71 11.56 7.93
C PHE A 51 -1.46 12.56 7.04
N ARG A 52 -1.60 12.25 5.75
CA ARG A 52 -2.29 13.12 4.78
C ARG A 52 -3.75 13.32 5.14
N GLU A 53 -4.48 12.24 5.39
CA GLU A 53 -5.93 12.32 5.62
C GLU A 53 -6.27 13.02 6.93
N GLY A 54 -5.38 12.99 7.93
CA GLY A 54 -5.54 13.76 9.17
C GLY A 54 -6.77 13.41 10.02
N VAL A 55 -7.53 12.37 9.64
CA VAL A 55 -8.71 11.89 10.37
C VAL A 55 -8.37 10.98 11.56
N ALA A 56 -7.08 10.70 11.75
CA ALA A 56 -6.57 9.94 12.87
C ALA A 56 -6.62 10.77 14.17
N GLY A 57 -7.07 10.16 15.27
CA GLY A 57 -6.97 10.76 16.59
C GLY A 57 -5.50 11.01 17.00
N SER A 58 -5.25 11.96 17.91
CA SER A 58 -3.88 12.37 18.32
C SER A 58 -3.00 11.21 18.79
N ARG A 59 -3.59 10.20 19.45
CA ARG A 59 -2.88 8.97 19.87
C ARG A 59 -2.48 8.10 18.68
N GLN A 60 -3.37 7.93 17.71
CA GLN A 60 -3.09 7.15 16.50
C GLN A 60 -1.98 7.82 15.69
N ALA A 61 -2.07 9.13 15.47
CA ALA A 61 -1.03 9.91 14.78
C ALA A 61 0.34 9.80 15.48
N ALA A 62 0.38 9.86 16.81
CA ALA A 62 1.62 9.70 17.58
C ALA A 62 2.24 8.30 17.40
N ARG A 63 1.42 7.24 17.45
CA ARG A 63 1.87 5.85 17.22
C ARG A 63 2.39 5.66 15.80
N SER A 64 1.68 6.17 14.79
CA SER A 64 2.14 6.10 13.39
C SER A 64 3.48 6.78 13.21
N ARG A 65 3.72 7.93 13.87
CA ARG A 65 5.01 8.64 13.79
C ARG A 65 6.12 7.83 14.42
N GLN A 66 5.88 7.32 15.63
CA GLN A 66 6.85 6.47 16.34
C GLN A 66 7.21 5.22 15.54
N LEU A 67 6.24 4.62 14.86
CA LEU A 67 6.44 3.45 14.02
C LEU A 67 7.30 3.77 12.79
N LEU A 68 7.04 4.87 12.07
CA LEU A 68 7.86 5.31 10.94
C LEU A 68 9.28 5.72 11.37
N ASP A 69 9.40 6.44 12.48
CA ASP A 69 10.70 6.83 13.03
C ASP A 69 11.54 5.59 13.38
N HIS A 70 10.91 4.57 13.98
CA HIS A 70 11.54 3.30 14.27
C HIS A 70 11.97 2.56 12.98
N ALA A 71 11.08 2.45 11.99
CA ALA A 71 11.41 1.82 10.71
C ALA A 71 12.57 2.52 10.00
N TRP A 72 12.59 3.87 9.97
CA TRP A 72 13.66 4.62 9.33
C TRP A 72 14.99 4.50 10.08
N ARG A 73 14.98 4.72 11.41
CA ARG A 73 16.22 4.80 12.20
C ARG A 73 16.80 3.45 12.51
N GLU A 74 15.97 2.52 12.99
CA GLU A 74 16.43 1.22 13.49
C GLU A 74 16.47 0.18 12.38
N GLN A 75 15.47 0.17 11.49
CA GLN A 75 15.34 -0.92 10.50
C GLN A 75 16.05 -0.63 9.17
N LEU A 76 16.04 0.63 8.72
CA LEU A 76 16.76 1.06 7.51
C LEU A 76 18.12 1.69 7.79
N ASP A 77 18.51 1.76 9.06
CA ASP A 77 19.74 2.40 9.53
C ASP A 77 19.94 3.83 8.97
N GLY A 78 18.87 4.63 9.04
CA GLY A 78 18.84 5.99 8.48
C GLY A 78 19.01 6.04 6.96
N GLY A 79 18.60 4.99 6.26
CA GLY A 79 18.72 4.85 4.80
C GLY A 79 20.02 4.20 4.31
N ARG A 80 20.97 3.86 5.20
CA ARG A 80 22.22 3.18 4.81
C ARG A 80 21.97 1.80 4.22
N LEU A 81 20.96 1.08 4.72
CA LEU A 81 20.57 -0.23 4.17
C LEU A 81 20.08 -0.11 2.72
N LEU A 82 19.30 0.92 2.41
CA LEU A 82 18.81 1.19 1.06
C LEU A 82 19.95 1.57 0.11
N ALA A 83 20.90 2.39 0.57
CA ALA A 83 22.07 2.78 -0.21
C ALA A 83 22.98 1.58 -0.51
N TRP A 84 23.20 0.71 0.48
CA TRP A 84 23.91 -0.55 0.28
C TRP A 84 23.21 -1.41 -0.78
N MET A 85 21.89 -1.61 -0.67
CA MET A 85 21.15 -2.43 -1.63
C MET A 85 21.20 -1.86 -3.07
N GLN A 86 21.20 -0.53 -3.24
CA GLN A 86 21.39 0.08 -4.56
C GLN A 86 22.79 -0.16 -5.16
N ARG A 87 23.81 -0.37 -4.33
CA ARG A 87 25.16 -0.71 -4.83
C ARG A 87 25.26 -2.16 -5.24
N GLU A 88 24.71 -3.07 -4.43
CA GLU A 88 24.73 -4.50 -4.71
C GLU A 88 23.82 -4.86 -5.90
N GLU A 89 22.67 -4.19 -6.01
CA GLU A 89 21.71 -4.40 -7.10
C GLU A 89 21.22 -3.09 -7.71
N PRO A 90 22.04 -2.45 -8.56
CA PRO A 90 21.70 -1.14 -9.13
C PRO A 90 20.37 -1.10 -9.87
N LEU A 91 19.97 -2.21 -10.52
CA LEU A 91 18.71 -2.28 -11.27
C LEU A 91 17.50 -2.72 -10.43
N SER A 92 17.69 -2.98 -9.13
CA SER A 92 16.57 -3.31 -8.24
C SER A 92 15.75 -2.06 -7.92
N PRO A 93 14.44 -2.03 -8.20
CA PRO A 93 13.62 -0.87 -7.90
C PRO A 93 13.23 -0.76 -6.42
N ILE A 94 13.39 -1.85 -5.65
CA ILE A 94 12.92 -1.96 -4.27
C ILE A 94 13.42 -0.82 -3.36
N PRO A 95 14.73 -0.46 -3.34
CA PRO A 95 15.21 0.60 -2.47
C PRO A 95 14.61 1.96 -2.80
N PHE A 96 14.42 2.22 -4.10
CA PHE A 96 13.83 3.47 -4.59
C PHE A 96 12.36 3.58 -4.16
N GLU A 97 11.58 2.51 -4.34
CA GLU A 97 10.17 2.47 -3.99
C GLU A 97 9.92 2.56 -2.48
N ILE A 98 10.83 2.01 -1.66
CA ILE A 98 10.80 2.17 -0.20
C ILE A 98 11.17 3.60 0.18
N TYR A 99 12.18 4.19 -0.46
CA TYR A 99 12.69 5.51 -0.09
C TYR A 99 11.71 6.65 -0.41
N VAL A 100 11.05 6.62 -1.57
CA VAL A 100 10.18 7.74 -2.03
C VAL A 100 9.12 8.14 -1.00
N PRO A 101 8.35 7.21 -0.39
CA PRO A 101 7.40 7.56 0.67
C PRO A 101 8.07 8.18 1.91
N PHE A 102 9.21 7.66 2.36
CA PHE A 102 9.96 8.26 3.46
C PHE A 102 10.42 9.69 3.12
N ARG A 103 10.89 9.92 1.89
CA ARG A 103 11.25 11.26 1.41
C ARG A 103 10.06 12.23 1.48
N GLU A 104 8.89 11.81 1.01
CA GLU A 104 7.66 12.62 1.07
C GLU A 104 7.22 12.92 2.51
N LEU A 105 7.58 12.04 3.46
CA LEU A 105 7.35 12.22 4.89
C LEU A 105 8.45 13.07 5.59
N GLY A 106 9.44 13.55 4.86
CA GLY A 106 10.50 14.46 5.35
C GLY A 106 11.79 13.77 5.81
N TYR A 107 11.91 12.45 5.63
CA TYR A 107 13.18 11.76 5.85
C TYR A 107 14.12 12.00 4.66
N SER A 108 15.44 11.89 4.88
CA SER A 108 16.41 12.12 3.80
C SER A 108 17.60 11.19 3.86
N SER A 109 18.07 10.77 2.68
CA SER A 109 19.34 10.07 2.48
C SER A 109 19.96 10.55 1.15
N PRO A 110 20.94 11.47 1.19
CA PRO A 110 21.56 12.02 -0.01
C PRO A 110 22.17 10.94 -0.92
N GLU A 111 22.74 9.89 -0.32
CA GLU A 111 23.34 8.77 -1.06
C GLU A 111 22.28 7.97 -1.83
N VAL A 112 21.13 7.69 -1.21
CA VAL A 112 20.02 6.98 -1.89
C VAL A 112 19.48 7.79 -3.05
N GLU A 113 19.37 9.11 -2.86
CA GLU A 113 18.90 10.02 -3.91
C GLU A 113 19.87 10.16 -5.07
N GLU A 114 21.17 10.23 -4.80
CA GLU A 114 22.20 10.29 -5.83
C GLU A 114 22.20 9.00 -6.67
N ASN A 115 22.21 7.84 -6.01
CA ASN A 115 22.16 6.54 -6.68
C ASN A 115 20.89 6.38 -7.52
N ALA A 116 19.73 6.82 -7.03
CA ALA A 116 18.48 6.80 -7.78
C ALA A 116 18.60 7.63 -9.07
N ARG A 117 19.11 8.88 -8.98
CA ARG A 117 19.32 9.76 -10.14
C ARG A 117 20.30 9.20 -11.16
N LEU A 118 21.32 8.45 -10.71
CA LEU A 118 22.30 7.81 -11.60
C LEU A 118 21.68 6.62 -12.32
N THR A 119 21.02 5.73 -11.59
CA THR A 119 20.42 4.49 -12.12
C THR A 119 19.33 4.78 -13.15
N HIS A 120 18.47 5.76 -12.89
CA HIS A 120 17.35 6.09 -13.79
C HIS A 120 17.79 6.75 -15.10
N ARG A 121 19.10 7.04 -15.28
CA ARG A 121 19.66 7.48 -16.58
C ARG A 121 20.08 6.33 -17.48
N LEU A 122 20.03 5.09 -16.97
CA LEU A 122 20.47 3.91 -17.72
C LEU A 122 19.35 3.40 -18.63
N ASP A 123 19.70 3.04 -19.86
CA ASP A 123 18.76 2.36 -20.77
C ASP A 123 18.25 1.04 -20.18
N SER A 124 19.09 0.35 -19.39
CA SER A 124 18.70 -0.88 -18.67
C SER A 124 17.58 -0.65 -17.66
N TRP A 125 17.49 0.54 -17.05
CA TRP A 125 16.39 0.89 -16.17
C TRP A 125 15.08 1.03 -16.97
N ALA A 126 15.12 1.78 -18.07
CA ALA A 126 13.98 1.90 -18.97
C ALA A 126 13.53 0.52 -19.51
N ALA A 127 14.48 -0.37 -19.79
CA ALA A 127 14.24 -1.72 -20.30
C ALA A 127 13.88 -2.79 -19.25
N LEU A 128 13.79 -2.47 -17.95
CA LEU A 128 13.57 -3.45 -16.86
C LEU A 128 12.36 -4.38 -17.07
N GLU A 129 12.54 -5.68 -17.26
CA GLU A 129 11.39 -6.59 -17.43
C GLU A 129 10.51 -6.63 -16.16
N ALA A 130 9.22 -6.30 -16.30
CA ALA A 130 8.28 -6.27 -15.19
C ALA A 130 6.84 -6.41 -15.67
N LEU A 131 5.95 -6.90 -14.79
CA LEU A 131 4.51 -6.94 -15.04
C LEU A 131 3.96 -5.52 -15.30
N PRO A 132 2.90 -5.36 -16.10
CA PRO A 132 2.36 -4.05 -16.44
C PRO A 132 2.01 -3.16 -15.24
N VAL A 133 1.37 -3.72 -14.20
CA VAL A 133 1.05 -2.97 -12.97
C VAL A 133 2.30 -2.50 -12.23
N ARG A 134 3.38 -3.29 -12.28
CA ARG A 134 4.67 -2.92 -11.69
C ARG A 134 5.32 -1.78 -12.47
N ARG A 135 5.25 -1.79 -13.80
CA ARG A 135 5.72 -0.68 -14.66
C ARG A 135 4.96 0.61 -14.39
N LEU A 136 3.64 0.53 -14.26
CA LEU A 136 2.81 1.67 -13.85
C LEU A 136 3.25 2.22 -12.48
N GLY A 137 3.50 1.34 -11.51
CA GLY A 137 4.01 1.74 -10.20
C GLY A 137 5.33 2.49 -10.27
N LEU A 138 6.31 1.98 -11.02
CA LEU A 138 7.61 2.63 -11.20
C LEU A 138 7.47 4.03 -11.80
N ALA A 139 6.64 4.19 -12.84
CA ALA A 139 6.36 5.49 -13.43
C ALA A 139 5.74 6.48 -12.43
N ALA A 140 4.84 6.00 -11.55
CA ALA A 140 4.30 6.79 -10.46
C ALA A 140 5.37 7.20 -9.43
N PHE A 141 6.29 6.30 -9.07
CA PHE A 141 7.39 6.63 -8.16
C PHE A 141 8.41 7.60 -8.77
N GLU A 142 8.74 7.46 -10.05
CA GLU A 142 9.58 8.39 -10.81
C GLU A 142 8.98 9.80 -10.79
N ARG A 143 7.68 9.93 -11.12
CA ARG A 143 6.95 11.20 -11.04
C ARG A 143 7.03 11.82 -9.64
N ARG A 144 6.75 11.03 -8.60
CA ARG A 144 6.75 11.49 -7.19
C ARG A 144 8.13 11.91 -6.70
N PHE A 145 9.19 11.26 -7.19
CA PHE A 145 10.56 11.69 -6.89
C PHE A 145 10.96 12.96 -7.67
N GLY A 146 10.37 13.17 -8.84
CA GLY A 146 10.73 14.24 -9.78
C GLY A 146 11.74 13.78 -10.85
N LEU A 147 11.73 12.50 -11.21
CA LEU A 147 12.50 11.94 -12.31
C LEU A 147 11.68 11.94 -13.61
N PRO A 148 12.34 11.96 -14.79
CA PRO A 148 11.67 11.65 -16.04
C PRO A 148 11.05 10.25 -15.98
N ALA A 149 9.84 10.11 -16.51
CA ALA A 149 9.18 8.81 -16.57
C ALA A 149 9.91 7.90 -17.58
N SER A 150 10.16 6.65 -17.17
CA SER A 150 10.76 5.61 -18.01
C SER A 150 9.77 5.02 -19.03
N ILE A 151 8.48 5.23 -18.82
CA ILE A 151 7.38 4.84 -19.72
C ILE A 151 6.31 5.94 -19.73
N ASP A 152 5.64 6.12 -20.87
CA ASP A 152 4.49 7.02 -20.95
C ASP A 152 3.37 6.55 -19.98
N PRO A 153 2.79 7.44 -19.17
CA PRO A 153 1.73 7.05 -18.24
C PRO A 153 0.51 6.41 -18.91
N GLY A 154 0.10 6.89 -20.08
CA GLY A 154 -1.03 6.32 -20.82
C GLY A 154 -0.72 4.92 -21.35
N GLU A 155 0.48 4.72 -21.88
CA GLU A 155 0.97 3.40 -22.30
C GLU A 155 1.01 2.42 -21.12
N ALA A 156 1.55 2.85 -19.98
CA ALA A 156 1.65 2.03 -18.77
C ALA A 156 0.27 1.57 -18.29
N VAL A 157 -0.73 2.46 -18.31
CA VAL A 157 -2.12 2.14 -17.95
C VAL A 157 -2.74 1.17 -18.95
N GLY A 158 -2.63 1.44 -20.25
CA GLY A 158 -3.20 0.59 -21.31
C GLY A 158 -2.58 -0.82 -21.41
N ALA A 159 -1.42 -1.03 -20.79
CA ALA A 159 -0.80 -2.33 -20.65
C ALA A 159 -1.36 -3.17 -19.49
N THR A 160 -1.99 -2.55 -18.48
CA THR A 160 -2.57 -3.26 -17.34
C THR A 160 -3.84 -4.03 -17.71
N TRP A 161 -4.20 -5.02 -16.88
CA TRP A 161 -5.47 -5.73 -17.04
C TRP A 161 -6.65 -4.76 -16.90
N LEU A 162 -6.63 -3.90 -15.87
CA LEU A 162 -7.72 -2.96 -15.60
C LEU A 162 -7.85 -1.90 -16.72
N GLY A 163 -6.74 -1.40 -17.26
CA GLY A 163 -6.76 -0.44 -18.37
C GLY A 163 -7.30 -1.00 -19.69
N ARG A 164 -7.54 -2.32 -19.78
CA ARG A 164 -8.15 -2.98 -20.94
C ARG A 164 -9.62 -3.33 -20.74
N LEU A 165 -10.16 -3.11 -19.54
CA LEU A 165 -11.58 -3.34 -19.20
C LEU A 165 -12.12 -4.72 -19.66
N PRO A 166 -11.41 -5.83 -19.42
CA PRO A 166 -11.80 -7.15 -19.92
C PRO A 166 -13.01 -7.73 -19.16
N GLU A 167 -13.34 -9.00 -19.39
CA GLU A 167 -14.48 -9.65 -18.76
C GLU A 167 -14.31 -9.80 -17.23
N PRO A 168 -15.22 -9.23 -16.42
CA PRO A 168 -15.07 -9.09 -14.96
C PRO A 168 -15.16 -10.41 -14.18
N TRP A 169 -15.76 -11.46 -14.76
CA TRP A 169 -15.86 -12.79 -14.14
C TRP A 169 -14.55 -13.60 -14.23
N THR A 170 -13.50 -13.04 -14.85
CA THR A 170 -12.18 -13.68 -14.94
C THR A 170 -11.24 -13.29 -13.80
N VAL A 171 -11.70 -12.43 -12.89
CA VAL A 171 -10.89 -11.94 -11.75
C VAL A 171 -10.62 -13.07 -10.75
N GLY A 172 -9.41 -13.61 -10.82
CA GLY A 172 -8.83 -14.43 -9.75
C GLY A 172 -7.91 -13.61 -8.84
N LEU A 173 -7.33 -14.25 -7.83
CA LEU A 173 -6.54 -13.60 -6.77
C LEU A 173 -5.48 -12.62 -7.30
N HIS A 174 -4.61 -13.07 -8.21
CA HIS A 174 -3.54 -12.24 -8.76
C HIS A 174 -4.05 -11.06 -9.60
N ILE A 175 -5.19 -11.22 -10.28
CA ILE A 175 -5.82 -10.12 -11.03
C ILE A 175 -6.45 -9.13 -10.05
N GLY A 176 -7.06 -9.62 -8.96
CA GLY A 176 -7.59 -8.78 -7.88
C GLY A 176 -6.54 -7.83 -7.31
N TYR A 177 -5.37 -8.35 -6.91
CA TYR A 177 -4.24 -7.50 -6.50
C TYR A 177 -3.72 -6.61 -7.65
N GLY A 178 -3.73 -7.10 -8.89
CA GLY A 178 -3.40 -6.25 -10.03
C GLY A 178 -4.32 -5.02 -10.16
N ILE A 179 -5.63 -5.21 -9.97
CA ILE A 179 -6.65 -4.16 -10.01
C ILE A 179 -6.41 -3.14 -8.89
N THR A 180 -6.23 -3.60 -7.65
CA THR A 180 -6.06 -2.72 -6.48
C THR A 180 -4.83 -1.84 -6.65
N HIS A 181 -3.67 -2.42 -6.99
CA HIS A 181 -2.44 -1.67 -7.22
C HIS A 181 -2.54 -0.70 -8.41
N THR A 182 -3.24 -1.06 -9.49
CA THR A 182 -3.49 -0.11 -10.59
C THR A 182 -4.27 1.11 -10.08
N VAL A 183 -5.32 0.90 -9.29
CA VAL A 183 -6.11 2.00 -8.70
C VAL A 183 -5.27 2.83 -7.72
N PHE A 184 -4.47 2.20 -6.87
CA PHE A 184 -3.61 2.91 -5.92
C PHE A 184 -2.60 3.80 -6.64
N HIS A 185 -2.00 3.34 -7.74
CA HIS A 185 -1.06 4.15 -8.51
C HIS A 185 -1.74 5.28 -9.30
N LEU A 186 -2.93 5.04 -9.87
CA LEU A 186 -3.68 6.05 -10.61
C LEU A 186 -4.21 7.19 -9.74
N THR A 187 -4.56 6.88 -8.49
CA THR A 187 -5.16 7.84 -7.55
C THR A 187 -4.18 8.44 -6.55
N ASP A 188 -2.87 8.21 -6.72
CA ASP A 188 -1.86 8.59 -5.72
C ASP A 188 -2.24 8.10 -4.31
N TRP A 189 -2.65 6.84 -4.21
CA TRP A 189 -3.11 6.19 -2.99
C TRP A 189 -4.29 6.92 -2.35
N GLY A 190 -5.26 7.32 -3.19
CA GLY A 190 -6.48 8.03 -2.79
C GLY A 190 -6.36 9.54 -2.65
N GLU A 191 -5.20 10.15 -2.94
CA GLU A 191 -5.02 11.62 -2.94
C GLU A 191 -5.81 12.31 -4.05
N ASN A 192 -5.89 11.65 -5.21
CA ASN A 192 -6.45 12.19 -6.42
C ASN A 192 -7.48 11.21 -7.02
N PRO A 193 -8.71 11.14 -6.47
CA PRO A 193 -9.79 10.33 -7.03
C PRO A 193 -10.10 10.68 -8.50
N ASP A 194 -9.95 11.95 -8.89
CA ASP A 194 -10.17 12.42 -10.26
C ASP A 194 -9.04 12.00 -11.23
N GLY A 195 -7.96 11.40 -10.71
CA GLY A 195 -6.88 10.80 -11.51
C GLY A 195 -7.25 9.47 -12.17
N LEU A 196 -8.36 8.84 -11.75
CA LEU A 196 -8.91 7.65 -12.41
C LEU A 196 -9.55 8.03 -13.75
N PRO A 197 -9.14 7.40 -14.87
CA PRO A 197 -9.86 7.51 -16.14
C PRO A 197 -11.34 7.15 -15.99
N THR A 198 -12.23 7.92 -16.63
CA THR A 198 -13.68 7.78 -16.48
C THR A 198 -14.19 6.37 -16.81
N ASP A 199 -13.65 5.76 -17.85
CA ASP A 199 -14.00 4.41 -18.29
C ASP A 199 -13.61 3.33 -17.25
N ILE A 200 -12.42 3.47 -16.65
CA ILE A 200 -11.98 2.62 -15.54
C ILE A 200 -12.87 2.84 -14.32
N ALA A 201 -13.18 4.09 -13.96
CA ALA A 201 -14.04 4.40 -12.82
C ALA A 201 -15.46 3.83 -12.99
N GLU A 202 -16.04 3.93 -14.19
CA GLU A 202 -17.35 3.35 -14.52
C GLU A 202 -17.34 1.82 -14.47
N TYR A 203 -16.27 1.20 -14.95
CA TYR A 203 -16.09 -0.25 -14.89
C TYR A 203 -15.98 -0.75 -13.45
N LEU A 204 -15.17 -0.10 -12.61
CA LEU A 204 -15.06 -0.41 -11.19
C LEU A 204 -16.38 -0.19 -10.46
N ALA A 205 -17.06 0.94 -10.68
CA ALA A 205 -18.36 1.20 -10.06
C ALA A 205 -19.43 0.14 -10.40
N ARG A 206 -19.29 -0.54 -11.55
CA ARG A 206 -20.20 -1.61 -11.95
C ARG A 206 -19.87 -2.97 -11.32
N TRP A 207 -18.59 -3.30 -11.18
CA TRP A 207 -18.16 -4.67 -10.86
C TRP A 207 -17.56 -4.85 -9.47
N LEU A 208 -17.07 -3.78 -8.85
CA LEU A 208 -16.51 -3.81 -7.50
C LEU A 208 -17.48 -4.39 -6.45
N PRO A 209 -18.80 -4.09 -6.47
CA PRO A 209 -19.73 -4.70 -5.51
C PRO A 209 -19.75 -6.23 -5.59
N ALA A 210 -19.80 -6.78 -6.81
CA ALA A 210 -19.81 -8.24 -7.00
C ALA A 210 -18.52 -8.89 -6.51
N TRP A 211 -17.35 -8.31 -6.82
CA TRP A 211 -16.08 -8.84 -6.31
C TRP A 211 -15.98 -8.72 -4.79
N THR A 212 -16.48 -7.63 -4.23
CA THR A 212 -16.51 -7.42 -2.77
C THR A 212 -17.35 -8.49 -2.08
N ASP A 213 -18.51 -8.82 -2.64
CA ASP A 213 -19.37 -9.91 -2.16
C ASP A 213 -18.66 -11.28 -2.25
N ASP A 214 -18.02 -11.58 -3.38
CA ASP A 214 -17.29 -12.84 -3.58
C ASP A 214 -16.15 -13.01 -2.55
N TRP A 215 -15.31 -11.99 -2.37
CA TRP A 215 -14.18 -12.06 -1.44
C TRP A 215 -14.61 -12.02 0.03
N LEU A 216 -15.76 -11.42 0.32
CA LEU A 216 -16.41 -11.51 1.62
C LEU A 216 -16.89 -12.94 1.90
N GLU A 217 -17.51 -13.62 0.94
CA GLU A 217 -17.93 -15.03 1.08
C GLU A 217 -16.73 -15.97 1.24
N ILE A 218 -15.66 -15.76 0.46
CA ILE A 218 -14.41 -16.52 0.56
C ILE A 218 -13.71 -16.28 1.91
N GLY A 219 -13.98 -15.14 2.56
CA GLY A 219 -13.32 -14.72 3.79
C GLY A 219 -11.85 -14.33 3.57
N HIS A 220 -11.51 -13.81 2.38
CA HIS A 220 -10.16 -13.35 2.05
C HIS A 220 -9.99 -11.87 2.42
N TRP A 221 -9.81 -11.62 3.72
CA TRP A 221 -9.82 -10.28 4.31
C TRP A 221 -8.73 -9.35 3.77
N ASP A 222 -7.56 -9.86 3.38
CA ASP A 222 -6.48 -9.03 2.83
C ASP A 222 -6.92 -8.31 1.54
N LEU A 223 -7.23 -9.09 0.49
CA LEU A 223 -7.75 -8.56 -0.76
C LEU A 223 -9.08 -7.81 -0.58
N LEU A 224 -9.99 -8.27 0.29
CA LEU A 224 -11.22 -7.53 0.59
C LEU A 224 -10.90 -6.13 1.14
N GLY A 225 -9.92 -6.03 2.05
CA GLY A 225 -9.46 -4.75 2.59
C GLY A 225 -8.91 -3.83 1.50
N GLU A 226 -8.16 -4.36 0.55
CA GLU A 226 -7.69 -3.57 -0.60
C GLU A 226 -8.82 -3.13 -1.53
N LEU A 227 -9.85 -3.97 -1.74
CA LEU A 227 -11.03 -3.57 -2.52
C LEU A 227 -11.86 -2.49 -1.81
N LEU A 228 -11.88 -2.48 -0.49
CA LEU A 228 -12.47 -1.36 0.28
C LEU A 228 -11.67 -0.06 0.11
N VAL A 229 -10.34 -0.13 -0.07
CA VAL A 229 -9.55 1.03 -0.48
C VAL A 229 -9.92 1.45 -1.90
N VAL A 230 -10.05 0.51 -2.84
CA VAL A 230 -10.47 0.80 -4.22
C VAL A 230 -11.81 1.54 -4.23
N ASP A 231 -12.79 1.09 -3.45
CA ASP A 231 -14.08 1.78 -3.30
C ASP A 231 -13.87 3.22 -2.83
N ALA A 232 -13.09 3.42 -1.76
CA ALA A 232 -12.80 4.75 -1.22
C ALA A 232 -12.04 5.67 -2.20
N CYS A 233 -11.27 5.09 -3.13
CA CYS A 233 -10.60 5.80 -4.22
C CYS A 233 -11.55 6.22 -5.37
N LEU A 234 -12.76 5.67 -5.47
CA LEU A 234 -13.70 6.06 -6.51
C LEU A 234 -14.19 7.51 -6.31
N PRO A 235 -14.54 8.22 -7.41
CA PRO A 235 -15.14 9.56 -7.31
C PRO A 235 -16.37 9.61 -6.40
N ARG A 236 -17.16 8.52 -6.40
CA ARG A 236 -18.32 8.31 -5.53
C ARG A 236 -18.20 6.93 -4.86
N PRO A 237 -17.62 6.85 -3.66
CA PRO A 237 -17.48 5.58 -2.95
C PRO A 237 -18.83 5.11 -2.40
N ALA A 238 -19.06 3.80 -2.37
CA ALA A 238 -20.28 3.20 -1.84
C ALA A 238 -20.26 3.07 -0.30
N LEU A 239 -19.09 2.73 0.27
CA LEU A 239 -18.86 2.55 1.70
C LEU A 239 -19.91 1.64 2.38
N GLU A 240 -20.19 0.50 1.76
CA GLU A 240 -21.29 -0.38 2.17
C GLU A 240 -21.17 -0.88 3.62
N ASP A 241 -22.17 -0.52 4.45
CA ASP A 241 -22.15 -0.78 5.90
C ASP A 241 -22.12 -2.28 6.24
N GLN A 242 -22.75 -3.14 5.45
CA GLN A 242 -22.73 -4.59 5.68
C GLN A 242 -21.31 -5.17 5.52
N VAL A 243 -20.60 -4.78 4.47
CA VAL A 243 -19.23 -5.24 4.20
C VAL A 243 -18.30 -4.73 5.30
N TRP A 244 -18.40 -3.44 5.67
CA TRP A 244 -17.59 -2.86 6.74
C TRP A 244 -17.85 -3.50 8.10
N ARG A 245 -19.09 -3.90 8.41
CA ARG A 245 -19.42 -4.65 9.63
C ARG A 245 -18.73 -6.00 9.66
N ALA A 246 -18.79 -6.75 8.56
CA ALA A 246 -18.16 -8.06 8.48
C ALA A 246 -16.62 -7.95 8.56
N PHE A 247 -16.03 -7.00 7.81
CA PHE A 247 -14.61 -6.71 7.86
C PHE A 247 -14.16 -6.30 9.28
N ALA A 248 -14.92 -5.44 9.96
CA ALA A 248 -14.63 -5.04 11.33
C ALA A 248 -14.78 -6.20 12.34
N ALA A 249 -15.67 -7.17 12.08
CA ALA A 249 -15.87 -8.34 12.92
C ALA A 249 -14.77 -9.41 12.73
N ALA A 250 -14.11 -9.43 11.57
CA ALA A 250 -12.96 -10.29 11.31
C ALA A 250 -11.69 -9.84 12.05
N GLN A 251 -11.57 -8.54 12.36
CA GLN A 251 -10.43 -8.02 13.11
C GLN A 251 -10.40 -8.59 14.54
N ALA A 252 -9.25 -9.09 14.95
CA ALA A 252 -9.05 -9.63 16.27
C ALA A 252 -9.10 -8.55 17.37
N PRO A 253 -9.40 -8.93 18.63
CA PRO A 253 -9.50 -7.97 19.74
C PRO A 253 -8.23 -7.16 19.99
N ASP A 254 -7.06 -7.70 19.67
CA ASP A 254 -5.76 -7.04 19.83
C ASP A 254 -5.42 -6.08 18.67
N GLY A 255 -6.19 -6.12 17.59
CA GLY A 255 -6.09 -5.27 16.40
C GLY A 255 -5.54 -5.94 15.15
N ALA A 256 -5.07 -7.19 15.22
CA ALA A 256 -4.62 -7.93 14.04
C ALA A 256 -5.79 -8.18 13.06
N MET A 257 -5.50 -8.11 11.77
CA MET A 257 -6.41 -8.58 10.72
C MET A 257 -5.84 -9.88 10.13
N PRO A 258 -6.59 -10.99 10.13
CA PRO A 258 -6.17 -12.20 9.41
C PRO A 258 -6.09 -11.95 7.90
N ALA A 259 -5.25 -12.69 7.17
CA ALA A 259 -5.23 -12.62 5.71
C ALA A 259 -6.45 -13.30 5.09
N GLN A 260 -6.79 -14.50 5.59
CA GLN A 260 -7.94 -15.28 5.16
C GLN A 260 -8.49 -16.10 6.34
N GLY A 261 -9.81 -16.16 6.47
CA GLY A 261 -10.47 -16.95 7.51
C GLY A 261 -10.15 -16.46 8.93
N PRO A 262 -9.97 -17.36 9.91
CA PRO A 262 -9.57 -16.99 11.27
C PRO A 262 -8.08 -16.60 11.35
N LEU A 263 -7.67 -16.03 12.49
CA LEU A 263 -6.25 -15.80 12.76
C LEU A 263 -5.46 -17.11 12.74
N PRO A 264 -4.23 -17.10 12.19
CA PRO A 264 -3.36 -18.27 12.21
C PRO A 264 -2.89 -18.59 13.64
N GLU A 265 -2.65 -19.87 13.90
CA GLU A 265 -1.97 -20.35 15.10
C GLU A 265 -0.48 -20.50 14.79
N GLY A 266 0.40 -20.02 15.68
CA GLY A 266 1.84 -20.06 15.45
C GLY A 266 2.62 -19.29 16.50
N ASP A 267 3.93 -19.13 16.26
CA ASP A 267 4.74 -18.22 17.07
C ASP A 267 4.55 -16.75 16.65
N GLY A 268 5.03 -15.82 17.47
CA GLY A 268 4.79 -14.38 17.24
C GLY A 268 5.40 -13.83 15.95
N ARG A 269 6.38 -14.50 15.35
CA ARG A 269 7.01 -14.06 14.09
C ARG A 269 6.25 -14.59 12.89
N GLU A 270 5.91 -15.88 12.89
CA GLU A 270 5.08 -16.49 11.85
C GLU A 270 3.73 -15.77 11.76
N ILE A 271 3.12 -15.48 12.91
CA ILE A 271 1.88 -14.68 12.96
C ILE A 271 2.12 -13.28 12.37
N PHE A 272 3.22 -12.60 12.72
CA PHE A 272 3.49 -11.26 12.18
C PHE A 272 3.60 -11.28 10.65
N ASP A 273 4.38 -12.19 10.09
CA ASP A 273 4.61 -12.28 8.64
C ASP A 273 3.29 -12.55 7.88
N GLU A 274 2.35 -13.26 8.49
CA GLU A 274 1.03 -13.54 7.90
C GLU A 274 0.02 -12.39 8.07
N VAL A 275 0.08 -11.62 9.17
CA VAL A 275 -0.99 -10.66 9.51
C VAL A 275 -0.58 -9.20 9.42
N TYR A 276 0.71 -8.86 9.25
CA TYR A 276 1.14 -7.47 9.21
C TYR A 276 0.50 -6.71 8.03
N HIS A 277 0.48 -7.33 6.84
CA HIS A 277 -0.03 -6.72 5.61
C HIS A 277 -1.53 -6.45 5.68
N PRO A 278 -2.40 -7.46 5.92
CA PRO A 278 -3.84 -7.22 6.08
C PRO A 278 -4.14 -6.25 7.23
N THR A 279 -3.33 -6.22 8.30
CA THR A 279 -3.50 -5.25 9.38
C THR A 279 -3.18 -3.82 8.90
N LEU A 280 -2.13 -3.67 8.09
CA LEU A 280 -1.77 -2.39 7.49
C LEU A 280 -2.83 -1.92 6.48
N VAL A 281 -3.35 -2.83 5.65
CA VAL A 281 -4.48 -2.58 4.75
C VAL A 281 -5.73 -2.17 5.54
N ALA A 282 -6.03 -2.79 6.67
CA ALA A 282 -7.14 -2.40 7.53
C ALA A 282 -6.99 -0.95 8.06
N ALA A 283 -5.77 -0.54 8.42
CA ALA A 283 -5.47 0.85 8.78
C ALA A 283 -5.65 1.80 7.60
N PHE A 284 -5.19 1.42 6.41
CA PHE A 284 -5.30 2.20 5.19
C PHE A 284 -6.77 2.40 4.78
N ALA A 285 -7.50 1.31 4.58
CA ALA A 285 -8.90 1.31 4.16
C ALA A 285 -9.77 2.15 5.11
N SER A 286 -9.60 1.96 6.42
CA SER A 286 -10.41 2.66 7.41
C SER A 286 -10.15 4.16 7.44
N VAL A 287 -8.91 4.60 7.28
CA VAL A 287 -8.58 6.03 7.25
C VAL A 287 -9.12 6.69 5.99
N LEU A 288 -8.93 6.07 4.82
CA LEU A 288 -9.44 6.63 3.58
C LEU A 288 -10.97 6.68 3.58
N ALA A 289 -11.64 5.59 3.97
CA ALA A 289 -13.10 5.57 4.10
C ALA A 289 -13.64 6.59 5.11
N THR A 290 -12.97 6.76 6.26
CA THR A 290 -13.35 7.78 7.26
C THR A 290 -13.23 9.20 6.68
N SER A 291 -12.13 9.48 5.96
CA SER A 291 -11.93 10.77 5.29
C SER A 291 -13.01 11.06 4.25
N ARG A 292 -13.33 10.07 3.39
CA ARG A 292 -14.38 10.20 2.37
C ARG A 292 -15.75 10.43 2.99
N ALA A 293 -16.10 9.70 4.05
CA ALA A 293 -17.36 9.88 4.77
C ALA A 293 -17.47 11.24 5.48
N MET A 294 -16.36 11.79 5.99
CA MET A 294 -16.35 13.15 6.55
C MET A 294 -16.45 14.22 5.46
N GLY A 295 -15.78 14.03 4.33
CA GLY A 295 -15.84 14.92 3.18
C GLY A 295 -17.25 15.05 2.61
N SER A 296 -18.00 13.95 2.51
CA SER A 296 -19.39 13.98 2.04
C SER A 296 -20.31 14.76 2.97
N LEU A 297 -20.08 14.72 4.29
CA LEU A 297 -20.87 15.48 5.28
C LEU A 297 -20.62 16.99 5.20
N ILE A 298 -19.45 17.41 4.73
CA ILE A 298 -19.08 18.83 4.57
C ILE A 298 -19.48 19.36 3.18
N GLY A 299 -19.60 18.46 2.19
CA GLY A 299 -19.85 18.76 0.78
C GLY A 299 -21.31 18.88 0.35
N GLU A 300 -22.30 18.74 1.24
CA GLU A 300 -23.71 19.06 0.95
C GLU A 300 -24.00 20.55 1.25
N PRO A 301 -24.22 21.41 0.24
CA PRO A 301 -24.96 22.65 0.47
C PRO A 301 -26.45 22.30 0.66
N ALA A 302 -27.04 22.85 1.72
CA ALA A 302 -28.48 22.89 1.95
C ALA A 302 -29.24 23.62 0.82
#